data_AF-A0A1G9ISL1-F1
#
_entry.id   AF-A0A1G9ISL1-F1
#
_cell.length_a   1.000
_cell.length_b   1.000
_cell.length_c   1.000
_cell.angle_alpha   90.00
_cell.angle_beta   90.00
_cell.angle_gamma   90.00
#
_symmetry.space_group_name_H-M   'P 1'
#
loop_
_entity.id
_entity.type
_entity.pdbx_description
1 polymer ?
#
loop_
_entity_poly.entity_id
_entity_poly.type
_entity_poly.pdbx_seq_one_letter_code
_entity_poly.pdbx_strand_id
1 'polypeptide(L)' 'MDVSHVRQRVQAIGDAADDPEVAHLCEDELLADVLKAIAAGSTDDHARALAGEAPRAQEIKFERWYS' A
#
# COMPACT_ATOMS: atom_id res chain seq x y z
N MET A 1 0.37 -11.92 -3.88
CA MET A 1 0.97 -10.76 -4.58
C MET A 1 2.41 -11.10 -4.90
N ASP A 2 2.87 -10.76 -6.09
CA ASP A 2 4.26 -10.96 -6.51
C ASP A 2 4.84 -9.64 -7.07
N VAL A 3 6.13 -9.65 -7.37
CA VAL A 3 6.85 -8.45 -7.85
C VAL A 3 6.33 -7.97 -9.20
N SER A 4 5.85 -8.85 -10.08
CA SER A 4 5.30 -8.47 -11.38
C SER A 4 3.99 -7.71 -11.21
N HIS A 5 3.12 -8.18 -10.32
CA HIS A 5 1.89 -7.47 -9.94
C HIS A 5 2.22 -6.08 -9.35
N VAL A 6 3.18 -5.99 -8.44
CA VAL A 6 3.62 -4.71 -7.86
C VAL A 6 4.11 -3.75 -8.94
N ARG A 7 4.93 -4.22 -9.88
CA ARG A 7 5.42 -3.40 -11.01
C ARG A 7 4.28 -2.86 -11.87
N GLN A 8 3.27 -3.68 -12.15
CA GLN A 8 2.09 -3.23 -12.90
C GLN A 8 1.33 -2.13 -12.17
N ARG A 9 1.15 -2.25 -10.85
CA ARG A 9 0.48 -1.21 -10.05
C ARG A 9 1.30 0.08 -9.96
N VAL A 10 2.64 -0.02 -9.85
CA VAL A 10 3.53 1.15 -9.93
C VAL A 10 3.39 1.85 -11.29
N GLN A 11 3.30 1.11 -12.39
CA GLN A 11 3.05 1.71 -13.70
C GLN A 11 1.68 2.41 -13.74
N ALA A 12 0.62 1.78 -13.22
CA ALA A 12 -0.71 2.38 -13.19
C ALA A 12 -0.77 3.69 -12.39
N ILE A 13 0.00 3.81 -11.30
CA ILE A 13 0.16 5.08 -10.56
C ILE A 13 0.82 6.14 -11.45
N GLY A 14 1.88 5.76 -12.18
CA GLY A 14 2.54 6.67 -13.12
C GLY A 14 1.63 7.10 -14.28
N ASP A 15 0.77 6.20 -14.76
CA ASP A 15 -0.20 6.49 -15.82
C ASP A 15 -1.33 7.42 -15.34
N ALA A 16 -1.61 7.46 -14.03
CA ALA A 16 -2.59 8.33 -13.39
C ALA A 16 -1.98 9.64 -12.84
N ALA A 17 -0.73 9.96 -13.18
CA ALA A 17 -0.02 11.08 -12.57
C ALA A 17 -0.63 12.47 -12.86
N ASP A 18 -1.50 12.60 -13.85
CA ASP A 18 -2.27 13.81 -14.15
C ASP A 18 -3.53 13.97 -13.28
N ASP A 19 -3.91 12.94 -12.53
CA ASP A 19 -4.95 12.94 -11.51
C ASP A 19 -4.34 12.58 -10.13
N PRO A 20 -3.90 13.60 -9.36
CA PRO A 20 -3.23 13.37 -8.08
C PRO A 20 -4.08 12.60 -7.07
N GLU A 21 -5.40 12.78 -7.07
CA GLU A 21 -6.30 12.08 -6.15
C GLU A 21 -6.30 10.58 -6.44
N VAL A 22 -6.43 10.21 -7.72
CA VAL A 22 -6.36 8.81 -8.16
C VAL A 22 -4.97 8.22 -7.93
N ALA A 23 -3.90 8.96 -8.24
CA ALA A 23 -2.54 8.51 -8.03
C ALA A 23 -2.24 8.21 -6.55
N HIS A 24 -2.67 9.09 -5.64
CA HIS A 24 -2.50 8.91 -4.21
C HIS A 24 -3.32 7.73 -3.67
N LEU A 25 -4.59 7.60 -4.07
CA LEU A 25 -5.40 6.45 -3.70
C LEU A 25 -4.75 5.14 -4.14
N CYS A 26 -4.26 5.08 -5.38
CA CYS A 26 -3.59 3.90 -5.92
C CYS A 26 -2.28 3.58 -5.20
N GLU A 27 -1.51 4.60 -4.78
CA GLU A 27 -0.31 4.45 -3.97
C GLU A 27 -0.63 3.86 -2.59
N ASP A 28 -1.60 4.43 -1.88
CA ASP A 28 -2.01 3.98 -0.55
C ASP A 28 -2.52 2.53 -0.57
N GLU A 29 -3.35 2.19 -1.57
CA GLU A 29 -3.83 0.83 -1.75
C GLU A 29 -2.68 -0.15 -2.06
N LEU A 30 -1.71 0.25 -2.88
CA LEU A 30 -0.55 -0.59 -3.21
C LEU A 30 0.26 -0.90 -1.95
N LEU A 31 0.58 0.13 -1.17
CA LEU A 31 1.35 -0.03 0.07
C LEU A 31 0.60 -0.90 1.08
N ALA A 32 -0.70 -0.69 1.25
CA ALA A 32 -1.52 -1.49 2.15
C ALA A 32 -1.54 -2.97 1.76
N ASP A 33 -1.68 -3.28 0.46
CA ASP A 33 -1.73 -4.66 0.00
C ASP A 33 -0.37 -5.36 0.06
N VAL A 34 0.73 -4.63 -0.18
CA VAL A 34 2.09 -5.15 0.05
C VAL A 34 2.29 -5.52 1.51
N LEU A 35 1.89 -4.64 2.45
CA LEU A 35 1.99 -4.91 3.88
C LEU A 35 1.14 -6.13 4.29
N LYS A 36 -0.10 -6.24 3.80
CA LYS A 36 -0.93 -7.44 4.01
C LYS A 36 -0.27 -8.71 3.47
N ALA A 37 0.34 -8.64 2.28
CA ALA A 37 1.04 -9.78 1.69
C ALA A 37 2.27 -10.21 2.53
N ILE A 38 3.04 -9.24 3.04
CA ILE A 38 4.17 -9.51 3.96
C ILE A 38 3.65 -10.14 5.25
N ALA A 39 2.61 -9.57 5.86
CA ALA A 39 2.03 -10.07 7.10
C ALA A 39 1.50 -11.52 6.95
N ALA A 40 0.93 -11.85 5.80
CA ALA A 40 0.41 -13.19 5.52
C ALA A 40 1.49 -14.23 5.16
N GLY A 41 2.57 -13.81 4.49
CA GLY A 41 3.53 -14.72 3.86
C GLY A 41 4.94 -14.75 4.47
N SER A 42 5.31 -13.79 5.32
CA SER A 42 6.65 -13.72 5.89
C SER A 42 6.89 -14.79 6.96
N THR A 43 8.05 -15.46 6.88
CA THR A 43 8.58 -16.32 7.95
C THR A 43 9.43 -15.56 8.97
N ASP A 44 9.78 -14.30 8.68
CA ASP A 44 10.40 -13.39 9.64
C ASP A 44 9.30 -12.76 10.51
N ASP A 45 9.36 -13.06 11.82
CA ASP A 45 8.37 -12.61 12.80
C ASP A 45 8.34 -11.09 12.97
N HIS A 46 9.49 -10.44 12.89
CA HIS A 46 9.58 -8.99 13.05
C HIS A 46 8.95 -8.28 11.85
N ALA A 47 9.31 -8.69 10.63
CA ALA A 47 8.73 -8.16 9.40
C ALA A 47 7.22 -8.38 9.35
N ARG A 48 6.75 -9.57 9.73
CA ARG A 48 5.32 -9.90 9.81
C ARG A 48 4.58 -9.02 10.81
N ALA A 49 5.14 -8.81 12.00
CA ALA A 49 4.52 -7.98 13.03
C ALA A 49 4.41 -6.50 12.60
N LEU A 50 5.49 -5.94 12.05
CA LEU A 50 5.49 -4.57 11.52
C LEU A 50 4.44 -4.39 10.42
N ALA A 51 4.42 -5.33 9.46
CA ALA A 51 3.51 -5.26 8.33
C ALA A 51 2.04 -5.49 8.72
N GLY A 52 1.78 -6.25 9.78
CA GLY A 52 0.43 -6.44 10.33
C GLY A 52 -0.11 -5.22 11.08
N GLU A 53 0.75 -4.47 11.77
CA GLU A 53 0.31 -3.31 12.57
C GLU A 53 0.15 -2.04 11.74
N ALA A 54 1.02 -1.82 10.74
CA ALA A 54 1.05 -0.58 9.95
C ALA A 54 -0.30 -0.20 9.28
N PRO A 55 -1.09 -1.12 8.68
CA PRO A 55 -2.36 -0.78 8.06
C PRO A 55 -3.40 -0.15 9.02
N ARG A 56 -3.24 -0.31 10.33
CA ARG A 56 -4.15 0.30 11.33
C ARG A 56 -4.12 1.83 11.31
N ALA A 57 -3.09 2.45 10.71
CA ALA A 57 -3.07 3.89 10.46
C ALA A 57 -4.24 4.37 9.58
N GLN A 58 -4.81 3.50 8.73
CA GLN A 58 -5.97 3.81 7.90
C GLN A 58 -7.27 3.95 8.72
N GLU A 59 -7.34 3.33 9.90
CA GLU A 59 -8.50 3.40 10.80
C GLU A 59 -8.55 4.71 11.59
N ILE A 60 -7.43 5.43 11.66
CA ILE A 60 -7.34 6.70 12.39
C ILE A 60 -8.06 7.78 11.56
N LYS A 61 -9.00 8.48 12.22
CA LYS A 61 -9.73 9.60 11.63
C LYS A 61 -8.91 10.89 11.76
N PHE A 62 -8.35 11.34 10.66
CA PHE A 62 -7.72 12.65 10.55
C PHE A 62 -7.92 13.20 9.13
N GLU A 63 -7.78 14.52 8.97
CA GLU A 63 -7.86 15.16 7.67
C GLU A 63 -6.66 14.72 6.81
N ARG A 64 -6.96 14.07 5.68
CA ARG A 64 -5.97 13.72 4.67
C ARG A 64 -6.12 14.73 3.54
N TRP A 65 -5.07 15.48 3.26
CA TRP A 65 -5.11 16.60 2.31
C TRP A 65 -5.05 16.15 0.85
N TYR A 66 -4.51 14.97 0.61
CA TYR A 66 -4.31 14.39 -0.71
C TYR A 66 -4.64 12.89 -0.73
N SER A 67 -5.47 12.41 0.21
CA SER A 67 -6.06 11.06 0.15
C SER A 67 -7.57 11.13 0.11
#